data_AF-A0A096A947-F1
#
_entry.id   AF-A0A096A947-F1
#
_cell.length_a   1.000
_cell.length_b   1.000
_cell.length_c   1.000
_cell.angle_alpha   90.00
_cell.angle_beta   90.00
_cell.angle_gamma   90.00
#
_symmetry.space_group_name_H-M   'P 1'
#
loop_
_entity.id
_entity.type
_entity.pdbx_description
1 polymer ?
#
loop_
_entity_poly.entity_id
_entity_poly.type
_entity_poly.pdbx_seq_one_letter_code
_entity_poly.pdbx_strand_id
1 'polypeptide(L)'
;MTPQMMADVHQALDNTSTLAAEQIFALYEMVYGADRAEFERVVGEIAPEILASFRSTSVDIMAGALDEGTSLALSTDAMASAAYLNPNRVTGLTGWVAAELSDPESALRKLAGIGVKLVLEGPRRYSTAVAEENDTTARTFAQPGACEWCRYIAVQGHRYGAYGGEWVQQFHEHCRCVLIPASEYIEPDYVLAWDRQFDQAGDMVGSAYGKRTWRQYMAKMRELNKQI
;
A
#
# COMPACT_ATOMS: atom_id res chain seq x y z
N MET A 1 12.69 14.38 0.57
CA MET A 1 11.54 14.67 1.49
C MET A 1 11.90 14.52 2.97
N THR A 2 11.42 15.41 3.84
CA THR A 2 11.69 15.35 5.29
C THR A 2 10.81 14.31 6.01
N PRO A 3 11.21 13.82 7.20
CA PRO A 3 10.37 12.92 8.00
C PRO A 3 8.99 13.51 8.36
N GLN A 4 8.91 14.82 8.61
CA GLN A 4 7.64 15.49 8.93
C GLN A 4 6.71 15.50 7.71
N MET A 5 7.21 15.90 6.54
CA MET A 5 6.41 15.87 5.30
C MET A 5 5.86 14.48 5.02
N MET A 6 6.68 13.45 5.26
CA MET A 6 6.23 12.06 5.09
C MET A 6 5.16 11.65 6.09
N ALA A 7 5.24 12.12 7.34
CA ALA A 7 4.19 11.89 8.32
C ALA A 7 2.86 12.54 7.86
N ASP A 8 2.93 13.76 7.33
CA ASP A 8 1.76 14.50 6.82
C ASP A 8 1.14 13.80 5.60
N VAL A 9 1.96 13.33 4.65
CA VAL A 9 1.51 12.53 3.50
C VAL A 9 0.81 11.25 3.94
N HIS A 10 1.41 10.51 4.87
CA HIS A 10 0.79 9.30 5.40
C HIS A 10 -0.55 9.60 6.06
N GLN A 11 -0.63 10.64 6.89
CA GLN A 11 -1.86 11.02 7.55
C GLN A 11 -2.96 11.39 6.56
N ALA A 12 -2.62 12.15 5.51
CA ALA A 12 -3.56 12.52 4.46
C ALA A 12 -4.07 11.28 3.70
N LEU A 13 -3.16 10.37 3.31
CA LEU A 13 -3.51 9.13 2.62
C LEU A 13 -4.33 8.16 3.50
N ASP A 14 -4.03 8.10 4.80
CA ASP A 14 -4.80 7.32 5.77
C ASP A 14 -6.22 7.87 5.91
N ASN A 15 -6.38 9.20 5.97
CA ASN A 15 -7.69 9.84 6.00
C ASN A 15 -8.48 9.55 4.71
N THR A 16 -7.87 9.75 3.54
CA THR A 16 -8.50 9.50 2.23
C THR A 16 -8.95 8.05 2.09
N SER A 17 -8.08 7.10 2.46
CA SER A 17 -8.40 5.67 2.35
C SER A 17 -9.40 5.19 3.40
N THR A 18 -9.47 5.83 4.57
CA THR A 18 -10.51 5.58 5.58
C THR A 18 -11.87 6.04 5.10
N LEU A 19 -11.96 7.27 4.57
CA LEU A 19 -13.20 7.79 3.97
C LEU A 19 -13.67 6.92 2.79
N ALA A 20 -12.74 6.44 1.95
CA ALA A 20 -13.06 5.51 0.88
C ALA A 20 -13.67 4.20 1.41
N ALA A 21 -13.10 3.63 2.49
CA ALA A 21 -13.63 2.44 3.12
C ALA A 21 -15.03 2.68 3.73
N GLU A 22 -15.27 3.84 4.33
CA GLU A 22 -16.58 4.22 4.86
C GLU A 22 -17.65 4.36 3.77
N GLN A 23 -17.32 4.96 2.62
CA GLN A 23 -18.26 5.05 1.49
C GLN A 23 -18.60 3.68 0.91
N ILE A 24 -17.61 2.80 0.85
CA ILE A 24 -17.81 1.43 0.40
C ILE A 24 -18.61 0.60 1.42
N PHE A 25 -18.41 0.85 2.72
CA PHE A 25 -19.25 0.28 3.77
C PHE A 25 -20.71 0.74 3.64
N ALA A 26 -20.95 2.04 3.43
CA ALA A 26 -22.29 2.56 3.20
C ALA A 26 -22.96 1.91 1.97
N LEU A 27 -22.20 1.69 0.89
CA LEU A 27 -22.67 0.96 -0.28
C LEU A 27 -23.02 -0.50 0.03
N TYR A 28 -22.22 -1.18 0.86
CA TYR A 28 -22.52 -2.54 1.32
C TYR A 28 -23.82 -2.60 2.13
N GLU A 29 -24.02 -1.67 3.07
CA GLU A 29 -25.22 -1.61 3.91
C GLU A 29 -26.51 -1.44 3.07
N MET A 30 -26.44 -0.72 1.94
CA MET A 30 -27.57 -0.57 1.01
C MET A 30 -28.01 -1.89 0.37
N VAL A 31 -27.12 -2.88 0.29
CA VAL A 31 -27.37 -4.20 -0.31
C VAL A 31 -27.21 -5.32 0.72
N TYR A 32 -27.27 -5.00 2.00
CA TYR A 32 -27.16 -6.00 3.06
C TYR A 32 -28.31 -7.00 2.97
N GLY A 33 -27.97 -8.30 2.98
CA GLY A 33 -28.95 -9.38 2.80
C GLY A 33 -29.39 -9.62 1.35
N ALA A 34 -28.89 -8.85 0.39
CA ALA A 34 -29.08 -9.13 -1.03
C ALA A 34 -28.43 -10.47 -1.42
N ASP A 35 -28.93 -11.08 -2.49
CA ASP A 35 -28.26 -12.25 -3.06
C ASP A 35 -26.96 -11.86 -3.78
N ARG A 36 -26.18 -12.87 -4.17
CA ARG A 36 -24.90 -12.66 -4.85
C ARG A 36 -25.04 -11.84 -6.14
N ALA A 37 -26.08 -12.09 -6.93
CA ALA A 37 -26.24 -11.44 -8.24
C ALA A 37 -26.59 -9.96 -8.07
N GLU A 38 -27.46 -9.64 -7.11
CA GLU A 38 -27.79 -8.26 -6.76
C GLU A 38 -26.59 -7.52 -6.16
N PHE A 39 -25.83 -8.15 -5.26
CA PHE A 39 -24.59 -7.60 -4.70
C PHE A 39 -23.57 -7.27 -5.79
N GLU A 40 -23.25 -8.24 -6.66
CA GLU A 40 -22.27 -8.06 -7.74
C GLU A 40 -22.71 -6.97 -8.72
N ARG A 41 -24.02 -6.88 -9.02
CA ARG A 41 -24.56 -5.81 -9.87
C ARG A 41 -24.40 -4.44 -9.23
N VAL A 42 -24.93 -4.23 -8.02
CA VAL A 42 -24.95 -2.89 -7.39
C VAL A 42 -23.55 -2.45 -6.99
N VAL A 43 -22.80 -3.30 -6.28
CA VAL A 43 -21.46 -2.95 -5.82
C VAL A 43 -20.49 -2.89 -6.98
N GLY A 44 -20.59 -3.80 -7.96
CA GLY A 44 -19.75 -3.78 -9.15
C GLY A 44 -19.98 -2.58 -10.07
N GLU A 45 -21.18 -2.00 -10.06
CA GLU A 45 -21.52 -0.80 -10.83
C GLU A 45 -21.08 0.50 -10.13
N ILE A 46 -21.31 0.62 -8.82
CA ILE A 46 -21.11 1.87 -8.06
C ILE A 46 -19.69 1.99 -7.46
N ALA A 47 -19.12 0.90 -6.95
CA ALA A 47 -17.81 0.95 -6.29
C ALA A 47 -16.67 1.49 -7.17
N PRO A 48 -16.59 1.21 -8.50
CA PRO A 48 -15.53 1.74 -9.33
C PRO A 48 -15.45 3.27 -9.32
N GLU A 49 -16.59 3.96 -9.41
CA GLU A 49 -16.64 5.42 -9.42
C GLU A 49 -16.20 6.01 -8.09
N ILE A 50 -16.73 5.47 -6.98
CA ILE A 50 -16.34 5.86 -5.62
C ILE A 50 -14.82 5.73 -5.45
N LEU A 51 -14.28 4.55 -5.76
CA LEU A 51 -12.86 4.26 -5.56
C LEU A 51 -11.95 5.05 -6.50
N ALA A 52 -12.39 5.31 -7.74
CA ALA A 52 -11.63 6.12 -8.69
C ALA A 52 -11.47 7.56 -8.19
N SER A 53 -12.52 8.15 -7.61
CA SER A 53 -12.47 9.49 -7.03
C SER A 53 -11.42 9.59 -5.91
N PHE A 54 -11.50 8.69 -4.91
CA PHE A 54 -10.53 8.68 -3.81
C PHE A 54 -9.11 8.33 -4.26
N ARG A 55 -8.96 7.49 -5.29
CA ARG A 55 -7.65 7.18 -5.89
C ARG A 55 -7.05 8.39 -6.61
N SER A 56 -7.87 9.19 -7.30
CA SER A 56 -7.39 10.44 -7.90
C SER A 56 -6.89 11.38 -6.80
N THR A 57 -7.67 11.57 -5.74
CA THR A 57 -7.26 12.41 -4.60
C THR A 57 -5.98 11.91 -3.93
N SER A 58 -5.82 10.59 -3.77
CA SER A 58 -4.59 10.05 -3.19
C SER A 58 -3.36 10.24 -4.08
N VAL A 59 -3.54 10.23 -5.41
CA VAL A 59 -2.49 10.60 -6.37
C VAL A 59 -2.16 12.08 -6.27
N ASP A 60 -3.16 12.96 -6.19
CA ASP A 60 -2.96 14.42 -6.03
C ASP A 60 -2.16 14.74 -4.77
N ILE A 61 -2.47 14.07 -3.64
CA ILE A 61 -1.73 14.21 -2.38
C ILE A 61 -0.24 13.88 -2.58
N MET A 62 0.05 12.76 -3.24
CA MET A 62 1.44 12.36 -3.48
C MET A 62 2.13 13.28 -4.49
N ALA A 63 1.41 13.75 -5.52
CA ALA A 63 1.94 14.69 -6.49
C ALA A 63 2.33 16.02 -5.85
N GLY A 64 1.46 16.60 -5.02
CA GLY A 64 1.78 17.81 -4.27
C GLY A 64 2.98 17.63 -3.35
N ALA A 65 3.07 16.49 -2.65
CA ALA A 65 4.20 16.22 -1.77
C ALA A 65 5.54 16.05 -2.51
N LEU A 66 5.52 15.41 -3.69
CA LEU A 66 6.71 15.29 -4.53
C LEU A 66 7.12 16.64 -5.12
N ASP A 67 6.16 17.47 -5.53
CA ASP A 67 6.40 18.82 -6.07
C ASP A 67 7.03 19.74 -5.03
N GLU A 68 6.50 19.73 -3.80
CA GLU A 68 7.04 20.54 -2.70
C GLU A 68 8.36 20.00 -2.14
N GLY A 69 8.53 18.68 -2.15
CA GLY A 69 9.54 17.99 -1.35
C GLY A 69 10.74 17.43 -2.10
N THR A 70 10.77 17.60 -3.43
CA THR A 70 11.81 17.08 -4.32
C THR A 70 12.16 18.07 -5.42
N SER A 71 13.27 17.84 -6.12
CA SER A 71 13.63 18.59 -7.34
C SER A 71 13.41 17.76 -8.61
N LEU A 72 12.58 16.72 -8.54
CA LEU A 72 12.38 15.78 -9.64
C LEU A 72 11.45 16.35 -10.71
N ALA A 73 11.64 15.94 -11.95
CA ALA A 73 10.67 16.22 -13.00
C ALA A 73 9.40 15.40 -12.75
N LEU A 74 8.25 16.07 -12.72
CA LEU A 74 6.95 15.44 -12.51
C LEU A 74 6.16 15.34 -13.82
N SER A 75 5.62 14.15 -14.08
CA SER A 75 4.88 13.83 -15.30
C SER A 75 3.37 13.84 -15.05
N THR A 76 2.66 14.67 -15.82
CA THR A 76 1.19 14.69 -15.83
C THR A 76 0.61 13.40 -16.40
N ASP A 77 1.31 12.76 -17.34
CA ASP A 77 0.90 11.49 -17.94
C ASP A 77 1.02 10.35 -16.93
N ALA A 78 2.13 10.31 -16.17
CA ALA A 78 2.30 9.38 -15.06
C ALA A 78 1.20 9.56 -14.00
N MET A 79 0.85 10.82 -13.71
CA MET A 79 -0.20 11.16 -12.77
C MET A 79 -1.57 10.65 -13.23
N ALA A 80 -1.96 10.96 -14.47
CA ALA A 80 -3.22 10.50 -15.06
C ALA A 80 -3.30 8.95 -15.11
N SER A 81 -2.21 8.30 -15.49
CA SER A 81 -2.10 6.83 -15.52
C SER A 81 -2.23 6.20 -14.13
N ALA A 82 -1.62 6.82 -13.12
CA ALA A 82 -1.69 6.36 -11.74
C ALA A 82 -3.10 6.54 -11.14
N ALA A 83 -3.77 7.65 -11.46
CA ALA A 83 -5.13 7.96 -11.02
C ALA A 83 -6.18 7.03 -11.64
N TYR A 84 -5.93 6.55 -12.86
CA TYR A 84 -6.84 5.62 -13.53
C TYR A 84 -7.03 4.32 -12.73
N LEU A 85 -8.30 3.99 -12.48
CA LEU A 85 -8.74 2.72 -11.89
C LEU A 85 -9.53 1.93 -12.92
N ASN A 86 -9.04 0.75 -13.29
CA ASN A 86 -9.75 -0.15 -14.21
C ASN A 86 -11.02 -0.71 -13.53
N PRO A 87 -12.24 -0.39 -14.02
CA PRO A 87 -13.48 -0.85 -13.41
C PRO A 87 -13.60 -2.38 -13.36
N ASN A 88 -13.12 -3.08 -14.39
CA ASN A 88 -13.17 -4.55 -14.44
C ASN A 88 -12.37 -5.19 -13.31
N ARG A 89 -11.29 -4.53 -12.86
CA ARG A 89 -10.51 -5.00 -11.71
C ARG A 89 -11.30 -4.86 -10.41
N VAL A 90 -12.06 -3.78 -10.27
CA VAL A 90 -12.95 -3.57 -9.11
C VAL A 90 -14.04 -4.63 -9.11
N THR A 91 -14.72 -4.85 -10.24
CA THR A 91 -15.75 -5.89 -10.38
C THR A 91 -15.21 -7.30 -10.09
N GLY A 92 -13.99 -7.61 -10.53
CA GLY A 92 -13.35 -8.90 -10.20
C GLY A 92 -13.10 -9.08 -8.70
N LEU A 93 -12.69 -8.02 -8.01
CA LEU A 93 -12.47 -8.02 -6.57
C LEU A 93 -13.78 -8.07 -5.77
N THR A 94 -14.84 -7.41 -6.24
CA THR A 94 -16.16 -7.50 -5.59
C THR A 94 -16.77 -8.89 -5.74
N GLY A 95 -16.54 -9.60 -6.85
CA GLY A 95 -16.93 -11.02 -6.99
C GLY A 95 -16.25 -11.94 -5.97
N TRP A 96 -15.03 -11.61 -5.53
CA TRP A 96 -14.35 -12.33 -4.44
C TRP A 96 -14.95 -12.03 -3.05
N VAL A 97 -15.45 -10.81 -2.83
CA VAL A 97 -16.23 -10.45 -1.64
C VAL A 97 -17.58 -11.16 -1.65
N ALA A 98 -18.24 -11.23 -2.81
CA ALA A 98 -19.55 -11.83 -2.98
C ALA A 98 -19.58 -13.33 -2.59
N ALA A 99 -18.42 -14.01 -2.67
CA ALA A 99 -18.27 -15.38 -2.21
C ALA A 99 -18.36 -15.56 -0.68
N GLU A 100 -18.32 -14.46 0.08
CA GLU A 100 -18.29 -14.46 1.56
C GLU A 100 -19.56 -13.85 2.18
N LEU A 101 -20.60 -13.57 1.39
CA LEU A 101 -21.81 -12.90 1.90
C LEU A 101 -22.54 -13.66 3.00
N SER A 102 -22.27 -14.96 3.17
CA SER A 102 -22.75 -15.75 4.31
C SER A 102 -22.06 -15.42 5.65
N ASP A 103 -20.93 -14.73 5.60
CA ASP A 103 -20.20 -14.20 6.76
C ASP A 103 -20.03 -12.67 6.58
N PRO A 104 -20.98 -11.87 7.10
CA PRO A 104 -20.95 -10.42 6.96
C PRO A 104 -19.65 -9.77 7.45
N GLU A 105 -19.05 -10.27 8.54
CA GLU A 105 -17.80 -9.72 9.07
C GLU A 105 -16.64 -9.96 8.10
N SER A 106 -16.55 -11.18 7.54
CA SER A 106 -15.56 -11.51 6.50
C SER A 106 -15.74 -10.65 5.25
N ALA A 107 -16.97 -10.53 4.76
CA ALA A 107 -17.29 -9.73 3.57
C ALA A 107 -16.92 -8.25 3.77
N LEU A 108 -17.32 -7.65 4.89
CA LEU A 108 -17.02 -6.26 5.24
C LEU A 108 -15.52 -6.01 5.34
N ARG A 109 -14.79 -6.87 6.05
CA ARG A 109 -13.34 -6.74 6.20
C ARG A 109 -12.62 -6.78 4.85
N LYS A 110 -12.98 -7.74 3.98
CA LYS A 110 -12.40 -7.85 2.63
C LYS A 110 -12.71 -6.62 1.79
N LEU A 111 -13.94 -6.15 1.84
CA LEU A 111 -14.39 -5.00 1.06
C LEU A 111 -13.67 -3.71 1.49
N ALA A 112 -13.55 -3.45 2.80
CA ALA A 112 -12.76 -2.34 3.34
C ALA A 112 -11.28 -2.44 2.94
N GLY A 113 -10.71 -3.66 2.99
CA GLY A 113 -9.36 -3.94 2.53
C GLY A 113 -9.13 -3.66 1.05
N ILE A 114 -10.09 -4.01 0.18
CA ILE A 114 -10.05 -3.68 -1.25
C ILE A 114 -10.05 -2.16 -1.45
N GLY A 115 -10.93 -1.43 -0.73
CA GLY A 115 -11.01 0.02 -0.83
C GLY A 115 -9.67 0.69 -0.49
N VAL A 116 -9.09 0.32 0.66
CA VAL A 116 -7.76 0.79 1.07
C VAL A 116 -6.70 0.47 0.03
N LYS A 117 -6.64 -0.79 -0.43
CA LYS A 117 -5.63 -1.25 -1.39
C LYS A 117 -5.68 -0.46 -2.70
N LEU A 118 -6.86 -0.32 -3.30
CA LEU A 118 -7.02 0.28 -4.62
C LEU A 118 -6.77 1.80 -4.59
N VAL A 119 -7.16 2.47 -3.50
CA VAL A 119 -6.90 3.90 -3.30
C VAL A 119 -5.41 4.16 -3.09
N LEU A 120 -4.72 3.37 -2.26
CA LEU A 120 -3.29 3.58 -2.00
C LEU A 120 -2.36 3.04 -3.09
N GLU A 121 -2.87 2.23 -4.01
CA GLU A 121 -2.09 1.81 -5.18
C GLU A 121 -1.80 2.96 -6.15
N GLY A 122 -2.70 3.94 -6.26
CA GLY A 122 -2.50 5.16 -7.07
C GLY A 122 -1.19 5.89 -6.76
N PRO A 123 -1.02 6.46 -5.55
CA PRO A 123 0.18 7.22 -5.19
C PRO A 123 1.47 6.38 -5.28
N ARG A 124 1.39 5.07 -5.00
CA ARG A 124 2.53 4.16 -5.17
C ARG A 124 2.94 4.02 -6.63
N ARG A 125 1.97 3.81 -7.54
CA ARG A 125 2.23 3.77 -8.98
C ARG A 125 2.78 5.10 -9.47
N TYR A 126 2.22 6.22 -9.01
CA TYR A 126 2.70 7.54 -9.39
C TYR A 126 4.16 7.75 -8.98
N SER A 127 4.49 7.55 -7.70
CA SER A 127 5.88 7.69 -7.24
C SER A 127 6.84 6.71 -7.94
N THR A 128 6.37 5.52 -8.31
CA THR A 128 7.20 4.56 -9.06
C THR A 128 7.49 5.07 -10.47
N ALA A 129 6.47 5.58 -11.16
CA ALA A 129 6.64 6.17 -12.48
C ALA A 129 7.57 7.39 -12.44
N VAL A 130 7.38 8.29 -11.46
CA VAL A 130 8.29 9.44 -11.26
C VAL A 130 9.73 8.99 -10.99
N ALA A 131 9.92 7.93 -10.20
CA ALA A 131 11.26 7.39 -9.96
C ALA A 131 11.89 6.86 -11.27
N GLU A 132 11.14 6.09 -12.06
CA GLU A 132 11.60 5.53 -13.33
C GLU A 132 11.94 6.62 -14.36
N GLU A 133 11.10 7.65 -14.48
CA GLU A 133 11.31 8.78 -15.40
C GLU A 133 12.51 9.68 -15.01
N ASN A 134 12.95 9.62 -13.75
CA ASN A 134 14.10 10.35 -13.23
C ASN A 134 15.33 9.44 -12.99
N ASP A 135 15.41 8.30 -13.71
CA ASP A 135 16.54 7.35 -13.66
C ASP A 135 16.91 6.88 -12.24
N THR A 136 15.91 6.73 -11.37
CA THR A 136 16.06 6.23 -10.01
C THR A 136 15.06 5.11 -9.73
N THR A 137 15.01 4.62 -8.50
CA THR A 137 14.15 3.50 -8.09
C THR A 137 13.23 3.93 -6.95
N ALA A 138 12.10 3.25 -6.73
CA ALA A 138 11.14 3.62 -5.69
C ALA A 138 11.35 2.86 -4.37
N ARG A 139 11.71 3.55 -3.29
CA ARG A 139 11.92 2.97 -1.95
C ARG A 139 10.65 3.02 -1.12
N THR A 140 10.45 2.00 -0.29
CA THR A 140 9.32 1.96 0.63
C THR A 140 9.57 2.82 1.86
N PHE A 141 8.69 3.80 2.08
CA PHE A 141 8.62 4.56 3.32
C PHE A 141 7.51 4.00 4.19
N ALA A 142 7.88 3.15 5.16
CA ALA A 142 6.98 2.59 6.15
C ALA A 142 6.97 3.44 7.42
N GLN A 143 5.82 3.63 8.06
CA GLN A 143 5.72 4.36 9.34
C GLN A 143 6.34 3.58 10.51
N PRO A 144 6.77 4.23 11.62
CA PRO A 144 7.34 3.56 12.80
C PRO A 144 6.47 2.40 13.35
N GLY A 145 5.15 2.50 13.25
CA GLY A 145 4.19 1.48 13.68
C GLY A 145 3.86 0.39 12.65
N ALA A 146 4.56 0.33 11.52
CA ALA A 146 4.22 -0.58 10.43
C ALA A 146 4.30 -2.08 10.82
N CYS A 147 3.51 -2.91 10.14
CA CYS A 147 3.53 -4.37 10.29
C CYS A 147 4.88 -4.97 9.85
N GLU A 148 5.16 -6.23 10.23
CA GLU A 148 6.46 -6.84 9.95
C GLU A 148 6.75 -7.00 8.45
N TRP A 149 5.72 -7.15 7.61
CA TRP A 149 5.90 -7.16 6.15
C TRP A 149 6.38 -5.81 5.62
N CYS A 150 5.76 -4.72 6.06
CA CYS A 150 6.18 -3.38 5.66
C CYS A 150 7.60 -3.05 6.18
N ARG A 151 7.95 -3.47 7.40
CA ARG A 151 9.32 -3.32 7.93
C ARG A 151 10.33 -4.11 7.10
N TYR A 152 10.00 -5.37 6.79
CA TYR A 152 10.82 -6.25 5.95
C TYR A 152 11.07 -5.61 4.57
N ILE A 153 10.02 -5.17 3.88
CA ILE A 153 10.13 -4.52 2.57
C ILE A 153 10.93 -3.21 2.66
N ALA A 154 10.73 -2.38 3.70
CA ALA A 154 11.51 -1.15 3.88
C ALA A 154 13.02 -1.43 4.01
N VAL A 155 13.40 -2.41 4.83
CA VAL A 155 14.80 -2.85 5.01
C VAL A 155 15.38 -3.44 3.74
N GLN A 156 14.62 -4.24 3.01
CA GLN A 156 15.10 -4.81 1.76
C GLN A 156 15.34 -3.74 0.70
N GLY A 157 14.46 -2.73 0.62
CA GLY A 157 14.68 -1.56 -0.22
C GLY A 157 15.88 -0.71 0.23
N HIS A 158 16.29 -0.79 1.49
CA HIS A 158 17.55 -0.21 2.00
C HIS A 158 18.77 -0.99 1.52
N ARG A 159 18.76 -2.32 1.63
CA ARG A 159 19.93 -3.16 1.38
C ARG A 159 20.20 -3.46 -0.08
N TYR A 160 19.15 -3.68 -0.86
CA TYR A 160 19.26 -4.29 -2.19
C TYR A 160 18.88 -3.32 -3.31
N GLY A 161 18.71 -2.04 -2.99
CA GLY A 161 18.16 -1.06 -3.92
C GLY A 161 16.65 -1.25 -4.09
N ALA A 162 16.01 -0.27 -4.72
CA ALA A 162 14.57 -0.23 -4.68
C ALA A 162 13.91 -1.22 -5.64
N TYR A 163 12.70 -1.61 -5.27
CA TYR A 163 11.94 -2.61 -5.99
C TYR A 163 11.36 -2.04 -7.28
N GLY A 164 11.52 -2.74 -8.39
CA GLY A 164 10.81 -2.42 -9.63
C GLY A 164 9.28 -2.52 -9.47
N GLY A 165 8.54 -1.91 -10.39
CA GLY A 165 7.08 -1.72 -10.34
C GLY A 165 6.21 -2.97 -10.10
N GLU A 166 6.75 -4.17 -10.30
CA GLU A 166 6.04 -5.44 -10.04
C GLU A 166 5.76 -5.67 -8.53
N TRP A 167 6.58 -5.13 -7.62
CA TRP A 167 6.36 -5.27 -6.18
C TRP A 167 5.27 -4.35 -5.63
N VAL A 168 4.92 -3.28 -6.35
CA VAL A 168 3.81 -2.36 -6.00
C VAL A 168 2.48 -3.11 -5.92
N GLN A 169 2.35 -4.24 -6.60
CA GLN A 169 1.15 -5.08 -6.58
C GLN A 169 1.10 -6.07 -5.41
N GLN A 170 2.23 -6.28 -4.71
CA GLN A 170 2.36 -7.24 -3.62
C GLN A 170 1.98 -6.65 -2.24
N PHE A 171 1.56 -5.38 -2.18
CA PHE A 171 1.04 -4.81 -0.96
C PHE A 171 -0.32 -5.44 -0.58
N HIS A 172 -0.41 -5.86 0.68
CA HIS A 172 -1.61 -6.48 1.23
C HIS A 172 -2.74 -5.45 1.43
N GLU A 173 -3.95 -5.96 1.66
CA GLU A 173 -5.22 -5.21 1.71
C GLU A 173 -5.22 -4.01 2.68
N HIS A 174 -4.45 -4.09 3.78
CA HIS A 174 -4.37 -3.02 4.77
C HIS A 174 -3.01 -2.31 4.81
N CYS A 175 -2.22 -2.41 3.74
CA CYS A 175 -0.90 -1.80 3.73
C CYS A 175 -1.02 -0.27 3.61
N ARG A 176 -0.40 0.46 4.55
CA ARG A 176 -0.30 1.93 4.55
C ARG A 176 1.02 2.48 4.00
N CYS A 177 1.94 1.60 3.62
CA CYS A 177 3.26 2.01 3.15
C CYS A 177 3.15 2.83 1.85
N VAL A 178 3.99 3.85 1.73
CA VAL A 178 4.11 4.69 0.53
C VAL A 178 5.45 4.42 -0.14
N LEU A 179 5.55 4.77 -1.42
CA LEU A 179 6.78 4.68 -2.18
C LEU A 179 7.28 6.09 -2.47
N ILE A 180 8.60 6.27 -2.40
CA ILE A 180 9.29 7.53 -2.65
C ILE A 180 10.50 7.26 -3.55
N PRO A 181 10.83 8.15 -4.51
CA PRO A 181 12.06 8.01 -5.30
C PRO A 181 13.31 7.94 -4.40
N ALA A 182 14.21 6.99 -4.69
CA ALA A 182 15.35 6.65 -3.84
C ALA A 182 16.32 7.81 -3.66
N SER A 183 16.47 8.65 -4.70
CA SER A 183 17.30 9.86 -4.67
C SER A 183 16.83 10.89 -3.64
N GLU A 184 15.53 10.85 -3.29
CA GLU A 184 14.87 11.79 -2.39
C GLU A 184 14.60 11.20 -1.00
N TYR A 185 14.98 9.94 -0.81
CA TYR A 185 14.68 9.16 0.38
C TYR A 185 15.74 9.40 1.48
N ILE A 186 15.32 10.04 2.57
CA ILE A 186 16.13 10.19 3.78
C ILE A 186 15.76 9.05 4.73
N GLU A 187 16.71 8.16 5.00
CA GLU A 187 16.52 6.98 5.85
C GLU A 187 16.20 7.39 7.31
N PRO A 188 15.04 6.99 7.86
CA PRO A 188 14.72 7.26 9.26
C PRO A 188 15.48 6.34 10.23
N ASP A 189 15.81 6.84 11.43
CA ASP A 189 16.53 6.08 12.47
C ASP A 189 15.85 4.75 12.85
N TYR A 190 14.51 4.72 12.82
CA TYR A 190 13.76 3.50 13.12
C TYR A 190 13.92 2.43 12.02
N VAL A 191 14.14 2.80 10.76
CA VAL A 191 14.42 1.84 9.69
C VAL A 191 15.82 1.25 9.86
N LEU A 192 16.80 2.06 10.27
CA LEU A 192 18.12 1.56 10.66
C LEU A 192 18.07 0.60 11.85
N ALA A 193 17.13 0.80 12.78
CA ALA A 193 16.89 -0.16 13.85
C ALA A 193 16.29 -1.48 13.32
N TRP A 194 15.34 -1.42 12.39
CA TRP A 194 14.82 -2.62 11.73
C TRP A 194 15.88 -3.33 10.88
N ASP A 195 16.81 -2.61 10.29
CA ASP A 195 17.94 -3.16 9.56
C ASP A 195 18.81 -4.04 10.46
N ARG A 196 19.13 -3.57 11.67
CA ARG A 196 19.81 -4.38 12.69
C ARG A 196 18.98 -5.59 13.15
N GLN A 197 17.67 -5.43 13.31
CA GLN A 197 16.77 -6.55 13.63
C GLN A 197 16.73 -7.58 12.50
N PHE A 198 16.86 -7.14 11.25
CA PHE A 198 16.91 -8.01 10.09
C PHE A 198 18.18 -8.87 10.08
N ASP A 199 19.34 -8.30 10.44
CA ASP A 199 20.58 -9.07 10.62
C ASP A 199 20.45 -10.11 11.73
N GLN A 200 19.97 -9.69 12.91
CA GLN A 200 19.73 -10.60 14.03
C GLN A 200 18.76 -11.72 13.66
N ALA A 201 17.69 -11.39 12.94
CA ALA A 201 16.76 -12.38 12.40
C ALA A 201 17.46 -13.34 11.43
N GLY A 202 18.36 -12.84 10.57
CA GLY A 202 19.19 -13.65 9.66
C GLY A 202 20.10 -14.63 10.40
N ASP A 203 20.71 -14.21 11.51
CA ASP A 203 21.54 -15.05 12.37
C ASP A 203 20.70 -16.13 13.06
N MET A 204 19.51 -15.76 13.57
CA MET A 204 18.57 -16.68 14.22
C MET A 204 17.96 -17.72 13.28
N VAL A 205 17.70 -17.36 12.01
CA VAL A 205 17.22 -18.30 10.99
C VAL A 205 18.32 -19.31 10.61
N GLY A 206 19.59 -18.93 10.77
CA GLY A 206 20.74 -19.79 10.48
C GLY A 206 21.03 -19.96 8.98
N SER A 207 22.12 -20.66 8.67
CA SER A 207 22.57 -20.99 7.30
C SER A 207 22.19 -22.41 6.85
N ALA A 208 21.39 -23.13 7.63
CA ALA A 208 21.09 -24.54 7.39
C ALA A 208 20.22 -24.73 6.14
N TYR A 209 20.90 -24.91 4.99
CA TYR A 209 20.46 -25.47 3.71
C TYR A 209 18.94 -25.48 3.46
N GLY A 210 18.45 -24.34 2.98
CA GLY A 210 17.12 -24.15 2.41
C GLY A 210 17.00 -22.68 2.02
N LYS A 211 16.34 -22.36 0.90
CA LYS A 211 16.10 -20.95 0.51
C LYS A 211 15.39 -20.27 1.68
N ARG A 212 16.07 -19.33 2.35
CA ARG A 212 15.48 -18.54 3.43
C ARG A 212 14.25 -17.83 2.86
N THR A 213 13.10 -18.03 3.50
CA THR A 213 11.86 -17.40 3.06
C THR A 213 11.66 -16.08 3.81
N TRP A 214 11.07 -15.09 3.17
CA TRP A 214 10.69 -13.82 3.82
C TRP A 214 9.81 -14.05 5.07
N ARG A 215 8.99 -15.12 5.09
CA ARG A 215 8.18 -15.52 6.24
C ARG A 215 9.03 -15.88 7.47
N GLN A 216 10.16 -16.57 7.28
CA GLN A 216 11.07 -16.91 8.38
C GLN A 216 11.73 -15.65 8.97
N TYR A 217 12.18 -14.73 8.11
CA TYR A 217 12.72 -13.44 8.56
C TYR A 217 11.70 -12.65 9.36
N MET A 218 10.49 -12.45 8.83
CA MET A 218 9.45 -11.70 9.53
C MET A 218 9.05 -12.33 10.87
N ALA A 219 9.00 -13.67 10.95
CA ALA A 219 8.71 -14.35 12.21
C ALA A 219 9.76 -14.03 13.28
N LYS A 220 11.05 -14.02 12.93
CA LYS A 220 12.14 -13.66 13.85
C LYS A 220 12.17 -12.17 14.17
N MET A 221 11.93 -11.29 13.19
CA MET A 221 11.78 -9.86 13.46
C MET A 221 10.63 -9.57 14.43
N ARG A 222 9.50 -10.29 14.33
CA ARG A 222 8.38 -10.21 15.28
C ARG A 222 8.78 -10.66 16.69
N GLU A 223 9.55 -11.74 16.82
CA GLU A 223 10.07 -12.20 18.12
C GLU A 223 10.96 -11.15 18.78
N LEU A 224 11.87 -10.53 18.03
CA LEU A 224 12.77 -9.47 18.51
C LEU A 224 12.01 -8.21 18.94
N ASN A 225 10.97 -7.83 18.20
CA ASN A 225 10.18 -6.64 18.52
C ASN A 225 9.35 -6.77 19.81
N LYS A 226 9.07 -8.00 20.28
CA LYS A 226 8.37 -8.22 21.56
C LYS A 226 9.26 -8.05 22.80
N GLN A 227 10.57 -7.90 22.61
CA GLN A 227 11.56 -7.81 23.68
C GLN A 227 11.93 -6.35 24.04
N ILE A 228 11.42 -5.39 23.28
CA ILE A 228 11.60 -3.94 23.43
C ILE A 228 10.31 -3.37 24.01
#